data_AF-A0A0G2DZT1-F1
#
_entry.id   AF-A0A0G2DZT1-F1
#
_cell.length_a   1.000
_cell.length_b   1.000
_cell.length_c   1.000
_cell.angle_alpha   90.00
_cell.angle_beta   90.00
_cell.angle_gamma   90.00
#
_symmetry.space_group_name_H-M   'P 1'
#
loop_
_entity.id
_entity.type
_entity.pdbx_description
1 polymer ?
#
loop_
_entity_poly.entity_id
_entity_poly.type
_entity_poly.pdbx_seq_one_letter_code
_entity_poly.pdbx_strand_id
1 'polypeptide(L)'
;MPLMTIPKPRHANAPTLLQQPTRFHSEFLKRPSEDRSLFENLYAEDEYVEIARQIVRNDMAPGSTAWTQDMEDMARLMGIYLTNSFLSAPQSNFASAVFNEQSRLNHMCSYNVSNFGLAKGGEQYMYTVRDIKVGEQLTTPYIEVGGNYDARQRALACYGFTCKCPLCAMEHYINNTPDVQLDIFGRLLVQRDLEVMIWFFRKWFNILQPLGREKSRNKLAEKHGLAIIESVPFSEIALAILEQISERALAQHGNASAEYSHATNNVGYWNNVVADLRKRYGPSSVWLERVNALDPRFTE
;
A
#
# COMPACT_ATOMS: atom_id res chain seq x y z
N MET A 1 4.86 -19.11 10.31
CA MET A 1 3.94 -19.01 11.47
C MET A 1 3.87 -17.56 11.92
N PRO A 2 2.74 -17.10 12.50
CA PRO A 2 2.66 -15.77 13.08
C PRO A 2 3.54 -15.67 14.33
N LEU A 3 4.23 -14.54 14.50
CA LEU A 3 5.00 -14.22 15.70
C LEU A 3 4.07 -13.95 16.89
N MET A 4 2.93 -13.31 16.63
CA MET A 4 1.90 -12.97 17.59
C MET A 4 0.54 -12.95 16.90
N THR A 5 -0.52 -13.37 17.59
CA THR A 5 -1.89 -13.35 17.05
C THR A 5 -2.86 -12.70 18.04
N ILE A 6 -3.90 -12.05 17.51
CA ILE A 6 -5.04 -11.61 18.31
C ILE A 6 -6.25 -12.47 17.97
N PRO A 7 -6.82 -13.20 18.95
CA PRO A 7 -8.00 -14.00 18.71
C PRO A 7 -9.19 -13.12 18.32
N LYS A 8 -10.14 -13.69 17.58
CA LYS A 8 -11.41 -13.01 17.35
C LYS A 8 -12.13 -12.71 18.67
N PRO A 9 -12.82 -11.57 18.79
CA PRO A 9 -13.61 -11.29 19.97
C PRO A 9 -14.71 -12.36 20.11
N ARG A 10 -14.98 -12.78 21.36
CA ARG A 10 -15.98 -13.82 21.64
C ARG A 10 -17.41 -13.39 21.25
N HIS A 11 -17.66 -12.08 21.24
CA HIS A 11 -18.91 -11.41 20.88
C HIS A 11 -18.57 -9.95 20.52
N ALA A 12 -19.50 -9.24 19.85
CA ALA A 12 -19.23 -7.91 19.27
C ALA A 12 -18.69 -6.86 20.26
N ASN A 13 -19.07 -6.96 21.54
CA ASN A 13 -18.68 -5.99 22.58
C ASN A 13 -17.55 -6.52 23.50
N ALA A 14 -16.98 -7.68 23.21
CA ALA A 14 -15.90 -8.22 24.02
C ALA A 14 -14.63 -7.37 23.84
N PRO A 15 -13.91 -7.01 24.92
CA PRO A 15 -12.65 -6.32 24.78
C PRO A 15 -11.66 -7.19 24.02
N THR A 16 -10.99 -6.58 23.05
CA THR A 16 -9.90 -7.20 22.28
C THR A 16 -8.68 -7.38 23.17
N LEU A 17 -7.71 -8.21 22.73
CA LEU A 17 -6.46 -8.40 23.46
C LEU A 17 -5.65 -7.09 23.56
N LEU A 18 -5.75 -6.20 22.55
CA LEU A 18 -5.13 -4.87 22.57
C LEU A 18 -5.78 -3.90 23.56
N GLN A 19 -6.96 -4.24 24.10
CA GLN A 19 -7.59 -3.48 25.19
C GLN A 19 -7.27 -4.09 26.56
N GLN A 20 -6.42 -5.12 26.62
CA GLN A 20 -5.99 -5.80 27.85
C GLN A 20 -4.45 -5.93 27.87
N PRO A 21 -3.70 -4.83 28.11
CA PRO A 21 -2.24 -4.80 28.04
C PRO A 21 -1.54 -5.90 28.83
N THR A 22 -1.93 -6.12 30.08
CA THR A 22 -1.36 -7.18 30.94
C THR A 22 -1.52 -8.56 30.31
N ARG A 23 -2.68 -8.82 29.69
CA ARG A 23 -2.95 -10.09 29.02
C ARG A 23 -2.21 -10.20 27.70
N PHE A 24 -2.14 -9.12 26.92
CA PHE A 24 -1.35 -9.07 25.69
C PHE A 24 0.11 -9.44 25.98
N HIS A 25 0.70 -8.83 27.00
CA HIS A 25 2.07 -9.12 27.44
C HIS A 25 2.25 -10.56 27.91
N SER A 26 1.30 -11.10 28.68
CA SER A 26 1.34 -12.51 29.09
C SER A 26 1.31 -13.48 27.91
N GLU A 27 0.49 -13.20 26.88
CA GLU A 27 0.48 -14.01 25.65
C GLU A 27 1.78 -13.86 24.84
N PHE A 28 2.38 -12.67 24.83
CA PHE A 28 3.70 -12.45 24.22
C PHE A 28 4.79 -13.27 24.92
N LEU A 29 4.85 -13.29 26.26
CA LEU A 29 5.85 -14.03 27.02
C LEU A 29 5.76 -15.56 26.83
N LYS A 30 4.61 -16.09 26.42
CA LYS A 30 4.43 -17.52 26.07
C LYS A 30 5.03 -17.88 24.71
N ARG A 31 5.38 -16.90 23.88
CA ARG A 31 5.99 -17.14 22.57
C ARG A 31 7.44 -17.64 22.72
N PRO A 32 7.92 -18.51 21.81
CA PRO A 32 9.32 -18.93 21.77
C PRO A 32 10.27 -17.73 21.82
N SER A 33 11.44 -17.88 22.44
CA SER A 33 12.41 -16.79 22.59
C SER A 33 12.84 -16.19 21.23
N GLU A 34 13.02 -17.04 20.22
CA GLU A 34 13.33 -16.61 18.85
C GLU A 34 12.21 -15.75 18.25
N ASP A 35 10.95 -16.17 18.39
CA ASP A 35 9.79 -15.41 17.92
C ASP A 35 9.68 -14.04 18.60
N ARG A 36 9.95 -13.99 19.92
CA ARG A 36 9.94 -12.73 20.67
C ARG A 36 11.03 -11.78 20.18
N SER A 37 12.25 -12.28 19.99
CA SER A 37 13.35 -11.47 19.45
C SER A 37 13.06 -10.99 18.02
N LEU A 38 12.45 -11.81 17.17
CA LEU A 38 12.03 -11.39 15.83
C LEU A 38 10.95 -10.29 15.91
N PHE A 39 10.00 -10.42 16.82
CA PHE A 39 8.93 -9.44 17.02
C PHE A 39 9.47 -8.11 17.54
N GLU A 40 10.32 -8.13 18.56
CA GLU A 40 10.93 -6.93 19.16
C GLU A 40 11.85 -6.15 18.21
N ASN A 41 12.34 -6.82 17.16
CA ASN A 41 13.14 -6.21 16.08
C ASN A 41 12.29 -5.53 15.00
N LEU A 42 10.96 -5.63 15.06
CA LEU A 42 10.09 -4.91 14.14
C LEU A 42 9.95 -3.45 14.55
N TYR A 43 9.68 -2.60 13.56
CA TYR A 43 9.49 -1.18 13.76
C TYR A 43 8.21 -0.90 14.58
N ALA A 44 8.23 0.12 15.43
CA ALA A 44 7.06 0.61 16.13
C ALA A 44 6.88 2.08 15.80
N GLU A 45 5.73 2.44 15.24
CA GLU A 45 5.42 3.84 14.98
C GLU A 45 5.12 4.56 16.30
N ASP A 46 5.72 5.74 16.50
CA ASP A 46 5.63 6.48 17.75
C ASP A 46 4.18 6.83 18.12
N GLU A 47 3.35 7.16 17.12
CA GLU A 47 1.93 7.44 17.33
C GLU A 47 1.19 6.21 17.90
N TYR A 48 1.49 5.01 17.40
CA TYR A 48 0.90 3.77 17.92
C TYR A 48 1.44 3.39 19.30
N VAL A 49 2.73 3.64 19.55
CA VAL A 49 3.29 3.48 20.90
C VAL A 49 2.57 4.41 21.86
N GLU A 50 2.26 5.64 21.44
CA GLU A 50 1.63 6.60 22.34
C GLU A 50 0.16 6.31 22.61
N ILE A 51 -0.57 5.83 21.59
CA ILE A 51 -1.89 5.24 21.78
C ILE A 51 -1.81 4.08 22.79
N ALA A 52 -0.81 3.20 22.65
CA ALA A 52 -0.62 2.08 23.56
C ALA A 52 -0.28 2.53 24.99
N ARG A 53 0.54 3.58 25.18
CA ARG A 53 0.81 4.15 26.52
C ARG A 53 -0.47 4.59 27.20
N GLN A 54 -1.40 5.21 26.45
CA GLN A 54 -2.68 5.62 27.00
C GLN A 54 -3.56 4.42 27.39
N ILE A 55 -3.57 3.34 26.58
CA ILE A 55 -4.30 2.12 26.91
C ILE A 55 -3.74 1.47 28.18
N VAL A 56 -2.40 1.35 28.27
CA VAL A 56 -1.69 0.82 29.45
C VAL A 56 -1.99 1.64 30.70
N ARG A 57 -1.96 2.97 30.60
CA ARG A 57 -2.31 3.86 31.72
C ARG A 57 -3.73 3.62 32.21
N ASN A 58 -4.69 3.49 31.30
CA ASN A 58 -6.09 3.28 31.65
C ASN A 58 -6.35 1.92 32.31
N ASP A 59 -5.63 0.87 31.91
CA ASP A 59 -5.76 -0.49 32.46
C ASP A 59 -5.06 -0.65 33.82
N MET A 60 -3.81 -0.18 33.92
CA MET A 60 -2.93 -0.55 35.03
C MET A 60 -2.81 0.52 36.12
N ALA A 61 -3.03 1.80 35.78
CA ALA A 61 -2.75 2.91 36.69
C ALA A 61 -3.73 4.09 36.50
N PRO A 62 -5.05 3.86 36.55
CA PRO A 62 -6.03 4.92 36.30
C PRO A 62 -5.88 6.05 37.33
N GLY A 63 -5.62 7.26 36.85
CA GLY A 63 -5.46 8.46 37.68
C GLY A 63 -4.09 8.61 38.37
N SER A 64 -3.13 7.71 38.10
CA SER A 64 -1.76 7.81 38.62
C SER A 64 -0.81 8.47 37.61
N THR A 65 0.20 9.16 38.11
CA THR A 65 1.33 9.69 37.32
C THR A 65 2.53 8.74 37.30
N ALA A 66 2.51 7.66 38.08
CA ALA A 66 3.58 6.67 38.11
C ALA A 66 3.66 5.91 36.77
N TRP A 67 4.86 5.75 36.23
CA TRP A 67 5.13 5.02 34.99
C TRP A 67 6.34 4.10 35.21
N THR A 68 6.14 2.78 35.07
CA THR A 68 7.21 1.79 35.28
C THR A 68 7.81 1.34 33.95
N GLN A 69 9.00 0.73 34.00
CA GLN A 69 9.61 0.14 32.81
C GLN A 69 8.72 -0.96 32.20
N ASP A 70 8.07 -1.78 33.03
CA ASP A 70 7.13 -2.80 32.54
C ASP A 70 5.97 -2.19 31.74
N MET A 71 5.46 -1.02 32.15
CA MET A 71 4.40 -0.32 31.42
C MET A 71 4.90 0.20 30.06
N GLU A 72 6.13 0.72 30.03
CA GLU A 72 6.78 1.16 28.79
C GLU A 72 7.01 -0.01 27.84
N ASP A 73 7.51 -1.14 28.34
CA ASP A 73 7.76 -2.35 27.54
C ASP A 73 6.45 -2.90 26.96
N MET A 74 5.37 -2.92 27.75
CA MET A 74 4.04 -3.30 27.26
C MET A 74 3.51 -2.36 26.17
N ALA A 75 3.64 -1.05 26.37
CA ALA A 75 3.23 -0.06 25.38
C ALA A 75 4.01 -0.22 24.07
N ARG A 76 5.33 -0.43 24.16
CA ARG A 76 6.20 -0.64 23.00
C ARG A 76 5.82 -1.92 22.24
N LEU A 77 5.63 -3.05 22.93
CA LEU A 77 5.20 -4.31 22.30
C LEU A 77 3.84 -4.18 21.60
N MET A 78 2.90 -3.45 22.20
CA MET A 78 1.61 -3.15 21.59
C MET A 78 1.76 -2.22 20.38
N GLY A 79 2.62 -1.21 20.45
CA GLY A 79 2.95 -0.33 19.32
C GLY A 79 3.54 -1.09 18.13
N ILE A 80 4.47 -2.02 18.39
CA ILE A 80 4.98 -2.95 17.36
C ILE A 80 3.82 -3.73 16.75
N TYR A 81 2.93 -4.29 17.57
CA TYR A 81 1.80 -5.06 17.05
C TYR A 81 0.91 -4.22 16.12
N LEU A 82 0.50 -3.05 16.59
CA LEU A 82 -0.39 -2.14 15.87
C LEU A 82 0.21 -1.73 14.51
N THR A 83 1.51 -1.48 14.48
CA THR A 83 2.24 -1.06 13.27
C THR A 83 2.38 -2.19 12.25
N ASN A 84 2.49 -3.46 12.69
CA ASN A 84 2.95 -4.57 11.84
C ASN A 84 1.88 -5.65 11.58
N SER A 85 0.68 -5.52 12.14
CA SER A 85 -0.33 -6.57 12.08
C SER A 85 -1.11 -6.59 10.77
N PHE A 86 -1.45 -7.80 10.32
CA PHE A 86 -2.28 -8.05 9.15
C PHE A 86 -3.65 -8.56 9.59
N LEU A 87 -4.70 -7.99 8.99
CA LEU A 87 -6.06 -8.50 9.16
C LEU A 87 -6.17 -9.90 8.57
N SER A 88 -6.84 -10.77 9.30
CA SER A 88 -7.04 -12.15 8.90
C SER A 88 -8.35 -12.34 8.16
N ALA A 89 -8.36 -13.32 7.26
CA ALA A 89 -9.56 -13.68 6.52
C ALA A 89 -10.71 -14.08 7.49
N PRO A 90 -11.99 -13.84 7.12
CA PRO A 90 -13.15 -14.11 7.98
C PRO A 90 -13.23 -15.53 8.55
N GLN A 91 -12.55 -16.49 7.97
CA GLN A 91 -12.54 -17.89 8.34
C GLN A 91 -11.30 -18.31 9.16
N SER A 92 -10.33 -17.42 9.38
CA SER A 92 -9.18 -17.63 10.28
C SER A 92 -9.61 -17.80 11.74
N ASN A 93 -8.76 -18.42 12.57
CA ASN A 93 -8.98 -18.55 14.02
C ASN A 93 -8.65 -17.27 14.81
N PHE A 94 -7.98 -16.32 14.18
CA PHE A 94 -7.60 -15.03 14.77
C PHE A 94 -8.14 -13.87 13.91
N ALA A 95 -8.25 -12.70 14.52
CA ALA A 95 -8.68 -11.46 13.86
C ALA A 95 -7.53 -10.80 13.10
N SER A 96 -6.34 -10.80 13.71
CA SER A 96 -5.11 -10.30 13.09
C SER A 96 -3.89 -11.04 13.61
N ALA A 97 -2.78 -10.88 12.91
CA ALA A 97 -1.50 -11.47 13.31
C ALA A 97 -0.31 -10.67 12.77
N VAL A 98 0.84 -10.82 13.43
CA VAL A 98 2.13 -10.28 12.98
C VAL A 98 2.99 -11.40 12.42
N PHE A 99 3.64 -11.17 11.29
CA PHE A 99 4.46 -12.15 10.58
C PHE A 99 5.82 -11.54 10.20
N ASN A 100 6.92 -12.14 10.66
CA ASN A 100 8.27 -11.58 10.50
C ASN A 100 8.57 -11.11 9.07
N GLU A 101 8.38 -11.99 8.07
CA GLU A 101 8.75 -11.68 6.69
C GLU A 101 7.83 -10.66 6.03
N GLN A 102 6.54 -10.69 6.37
CA GLN A 102 5.54 -9.84 5.73
C GLN A 102 5.59 -8.42 6.29
N SER A 103 5.86 -8.28 7.59
CA SER A 103 6.06 -6.99 8.25
C SER A 103 7.32 -6.25 7.80
N ARG A 104 8.21 -6.89 7.02
CA ARG A 104 9.39 -6.25 6.39
C ARG A 104 9.08 -5.61 5.03
N LEU A 105 7.92 -5.91 4.44
CA LEU A 105 7.56 -5.38 3.13
C LEU A 105 7.02 -3.97 3.26
N ASN A 106 7.61 -3.03 2.52
CA ASN A 106 7.16 -1.65 2.50
C ASN A 106 5.85 -1.46 1.72
N HIS A 107 5.19 -0.34 2.01
CA HIS A 107 4.01 0.09 1.28
C HIS A 107 4.32 0.56 -0.14
N MET A 108 3.45 0.21 -1.09
CA MET A 108 3.34 0.93 -2.35
C MET A 108 1.89 0.92 -2.85
N CYS A 109 1.35 2.05 -3.31
CA CYS A 109 -0.02 2.06 -3.86
C CYS A 109 -0.10 1.30 -5.20
N SER A 110 1.01 1.27 -5.95
CA SER A 110 1.19 0.50 -7.19
C SER A 110 1.88 -0.84 -6.96
N TYR A 111 1.70 -1.47 -5.80
CA TYR A 111 2.38 -2.68 -5.32
C TYR A 111 2.54 -3.83 -6.33
N ASN A 112 3.50 -4.71 -6.05
CA ASN A 112 3.80 -5.91 -6.86
C ASN A 112 3.57 -7.24 -6.12
N VAL A 113 3.29 -7.19 -4.81
CA VAL A 113 2.95 -8.36 -4.00
C VAL A 113 1.64 -8.12 -3.26
N SER A 114 0.76 -9.12 -3.28
CA SER A 114 -0.49 -9.12 -2.50
C SER A 114 -0.48 -10.26 -1.50
N ASN A 115 -1.24 -10.11 -0.43
CA ASN A 115 -1.46 -11.17 0.54
C ASN A 115 -2.74 -11.96 0.21
N PHE A 116 -2.71 -13.27 0.47
CA PHE A 116 -3.90 -14.13 0.53
C PHE A 116 -3.83 -14.95 1.81
N GLY A 117 -4.84 -14.81 2.67
CA GLY A 117 -4.96 -15.62 3.89
C GLY A 117 -5.58 -16.98 3.58
N LEU A 118 -4.90 -18.08 3.91
CA LEU A 118 -5.54 -19.39 3.84
C LEU A 118 -6.50 -19.59 5.01
N ALA A 119 -7.62 -20.20 4.67
CA ALA A 119 -8.80 -20.25 5.50
C ALA A 119 -8.66 -21.00 6.83
N LYS A 120 -7.71 -21.94 6.95
CA LYS A 120 -7.75 -22.98 7.99
C LYS A 120 -6.47 -23.14 8.80
N GLY A 121 -5.32 -22.69 8.30
CA GLY A 121 -4.01 -22.95 8.92
C GLY A 121 -3.42 -21.78 9.72
N GLY A 122 -3.99 -20.58 9.61
CA GLY A 122 -3.34 -19.37 10.14
C GLY A 122 -2.09 -18.94 9.35
N GLU A 123 -1.87 -19.54 8.19
CA GLU A 123 -0.81 -19.19 7.27
C GLU A 123 -1.29 -18.07 6.35
N GLN A 124 -0.48 -17.04 6.24
CA GLN A 124 -0.65 -15.95 5.27
C GLN A 124 0.39 -16.12 4.19
N TYR A 125 -0.07 -16.13 2.94
CA TYR A 125 0.79 -16.23 1.77
C TYR A 125 0.92 -14.87 1.11
N MET A 126 2.12 -14.58 0.63
CA MET A 126 2.37 -13.46 -0.26
C MET A 126 2.53 -14.01 -1.67
N TYR A 127 1.90 -13.39 -2.65
CA TYR A 127 2.00 -13.76 -4.04
C TYR A 127 2.24 -12.53 -4.91
N THR A 128 3.03 -12.71 -5.95
CA THR A 128 3.30 -11.67 -6.93
C THR A 128 2.05 -11.42 -7.78
N VAL A 129 1.68 -10.16 -8.00
CA VAL A 129 0.52 -9.78 -8.82
C VAL A 129 0.90 -9.37 -10.25
N ARG A 130 2.19 -9.37 -10.55
CA ARG A 130 2.79 -9.20 -11.88
C ARG A 130 4.21 -9.79 -11.90
N ASP A 131 4.86 -9.82 -13.06
CA ASP A 131 6.28 -10.17 -13.13
C ASP A 131 7.12 -9.13 -12.36
N ILE A 132 8.16 -9.60 -11.65
CA ILE A 132 9.06 -8.78 -10.84
C ILE A 132 10.50 -9.01 -11.33
N LYS A 133 11.26 -7.94 -11.57
CA LYS A 133 12.66 -8.04 -12.00
C LYS A 133 13.61 -8.22 -10.81
N VAL A 134 14.76 -8.84 -11.06
CA VAL A 134 15.84 -8.94 -10.04
C VAL A 134 16.24 -7.53 -9.60
N GLY A 135 16.35 -7.32 -8.29
CA GLY A 135 16.67 -6.03 -7.68
C GLY A 135 15.46 -5.11 -7.48
N GLU A 136 14.28 -5.46 -7.99
CA GLU A 136 13.05 -4.72 -7.72
C GLU A 136 12.55 -5.01 -6.30
N GLN A 137 12.23 -3.95 -5.55
CA GLN A 137 11.69 -4.08 -4.19
C GLN A 137 10.33 -4.76 -4.19
N LEU A 138 10.13 -5.74 -3.30
CA LEU A 138 8.82 -6.31 -3.00
C LEU A 138 8.03 -5.36 -2.11
N THR A 139 6.80 -5.05 -2.52
CA THR A 139 5.93 -4.09 -1.83
C THR A 139 4.50 -4.60 -1.77
N THR A 140 3.79 -4.22 -0.70
CA THR A 140 2.41 -4.64 -0.43
C THR A 140 1.55 -3.43 -0.07
N PRO A 141 0.24 -3.40 -0.36
CA PRO A 141 -0.60 -2.29 0.08
C PRO A 141 -0.90 -2.44 1.58
N TYR A 142 -0.80 -1.34 2.33
CA TYR A 142 -1.19 -1.29 3.76
C TYR A 142 -2.64 -0.79 3.92
N ILE A 143 -3.19 -0.25 2.83
CA ILE A 143 -4.49 0.39 2.74
C ILE A 143 -5.16 -0.05 1.44
N GLU A 144 -6.47 0.18 1.32
CA GLU A 144 -7.13 0.13 0.02
C GLU A 144 -6.63 1.27 -0.87
N VAL A 145 -6.18 0.95 -2.09
CA VAL A 145 -5.51 1.92 -2.98
C VAL A 145 -6.47 2.59 -3.97
N GLY A 146 -7.77 2.28 -3.88
CA GLY A 146 -8.80 2.84 -4.78
C GLY A 146 -9.15 4.31 -4.54
N GLY A 147 -8.82 4.87 -3.37
CA GLY A 147 -9.00 6.29 -3.03
C GLY A 147 -8.10 7.22 -3.83
N ASN A 148 -8.41 8.52 -3.85
CA ASN A 148 -7.54 9.55 -4.44
C ASN A 148 -6.29 9.77 -3.58
N TYR A 149 -5.33 10.57 -4.08
CA TYR A 149 -4.08 10.85 -3.37
C TYR A 149 -4.30 11.21 -1.90
N ASP A 150 -5.14 12.21 -1.60
CA ASP A 150 -5.35 12.65 -0.23
C ASP A 150 -5.97 11.57 0.66
N ALA A 151 -6.92 10.80 0.14
CA ALA A 151 -7.52 9.69 0.88
C ALA A 151 -6.48 8.62 1.22
N ARG A 152 -5.58 8.29 0.27
CA ARG A 152 -4.49 7.34 0.50
C ARG A 152 -3.48 7.87 1.52
N GLN A 153 -3.07 9.14 1.41
CA GLN A 153 -2.14 9.74 2.37
C GLN A 153 -2.75 9.80 3.78
N ARG A 154 -4.02 10.17 3.91
CA ARG A 154 -4.72 10.15 5.22
C ARG A 154 -4.78 8.76 5.82
N ALA A 155 -5.08 7.74 5.01
CA ALA A 155 -5.14 6.36 5.49
C ALA A 155 -3.76 5.81 5.88
N LEU A 156 -2.67 6.36 5.32
CA LEU A 156 -1.30 6.01 5.66
C LEU A 156 -0.70 6.82 6.81
N ALA A 157 -1.36 7.91 7.23
CA ALA A 157 -0.83 8.82 8.25
C ALA A 157 -0.47 8.09 9.55
N CYS A 158 -1.26 7.08 9.94
CA CYS A 158 -1.01 6.26 11.12
C CYS A 158 0.27 5.40 11.07
N TYR A 159 0.93 5.31 9.91
CA TYR A 159 2.22 4.63 9.74
C TYR A 159 3.40 5.62 9.72
N GLY A 160 3.18 6.90 9.98
CA GLY A 160 4.26 7.89 10.14
C GLY A 160 4.99 8.28 8.85
N PHE A 161 4.49 7.93 7.66
CA PHE A 161 5.13 8.28 6.39
C PHE A 161 4.17 8.83 5.33
N THR A 162 4.72 9.61 4.39
CA THR A 162 4.02 10.05 3.17
C THR A 162 4.43 9.17 2.00
N CYS A 163 3.46 8.54 1.33
CA CYS A 163 3.75 7.68 0.19
C CYS A 163 4.10 8.50 -1.04
N LYS A 164 5.31 8.27 -1.57
CA LYS A 164 5.82 8.92 -2.80
C LYS A 164 5.89 7.97 -4.00
N CYS A 165 5.23 6.81 -3.94
CA CYS A 165 5.27 5.80 -5.01
C CYS A 165 4.85 6.36 -6.39
N PRO A 166 5.11 5.64 -7.50
CA PRO A 166 4.79 6.14 -8.85
C PRO A 166 3.35 6.66 -9.00
N LEU A 167 2.35 5.93 -8.49
CA LEU A 167 0.95 6.36 -8.53
C LEU A 167 0.73 7.67 -7.76
N CYS A 168 1.27 7.78 -6.55
CA CYS A 168 1.16 9.00 -5.75
C CYS A 168 1.94 10.17 -6.37
N ALA A 169 3.11 9.93 -6.94
CA ALA A 169 3.93 10.96 -7.59
C ALA A 169 3.20 11.56 -8.80
N MET A 170 2.64 10.71 -9.67
CA MET A 170 1.88 11.17 -10.83
C MET A 170 0.60 11.92 -10.42
N GLU A 171 -0.20 11.36 -9.52
CA GLU A 171 -1.45 11.99 -9.09
C GLU A 171 -1.19 13.33 -8.38
N HIS A 172 -0.16 13.39 -7.52
CA HIS A 172 0.27 14.64 -6.90
C HIS A 172 0.74 15.67 -7.92
N TYR A 173 1.52 15.25 -8.92
CA TYR A 173 1.98 16.13 -10.00
C TYR A 173 0.81 16.72 -10.80
N ILE A 174 -0.15 15.89 -11.20
CA ILE A 174 -1.33 16.29 -11.97
C ILE A 174 -2.22 17.24 -11.15
N ASN A 175 -2.45 16.92 -9.87
CA ASN A 175 -3.28 17.75 -8.99
C ASN A 175 -2.66 19.14 -8.72
N ASN A 176 -1.33 19.25 -8.75
CA ASN A 176 -0.60 20.50 -8.47
C ASN A 176 -0.09 21.21 -9.74
N THR A 177 -0.45 20.74 -10.92
CA THR A 177 -0.13 21.40 -12.19
C THR A 177 -1.45 21.72 -12.92
N PRO A 178 -2.19 22.76 -12.52
CA PRO A 178 -3.43 23.12 -13.19
C PRO A 178 -3.17 23.45 -14.67
N ASP A 179 -4.13 23.12 -15.52
CA ASP A 179 -4.06 23.29 -16.97
C ASP A 179 -2.85 22.58 -17.61
N VAL A 180 -2.44 21.44 -17.03
CA VAL A 180 -1.34 20.64 -17.58
C VAL A 180 -1.64 20.24 -19.02
N GLN A 181 -0.64 20.47 -19.87
CA GLN A 181 -0.65 20.16 -21.28
C GLN A 181 0.64 19.43 -21.61
N LEU A 182 0.54 18.14 -21.90
CA LEU A 182 1.70 17.29 -22.20
C LEU A 182 1.60 16.80 -23.63
N ASP A 183 2.58 17.11 -24.46
CA ASP A 183 2.75 16.42 -25.74
C ASP A 183 3.45 15.09 -25.48
N ILE A 184 2.70 14.00 -25.54
CA ILE A 184 3.21 12.65 -25.38
C ILE A 184 2.86 11.86 -26.63
N PHE A 185 3.89 11.41 -27.35
CA PHE A 185 3.78 10.68 -28.61
C PHE A 185 3.04 11.46 -29.72
N GLY A 186 3.23 12.78 -29.80
CA GLY A 186 2.61 13.63 -30.82
C GLY A 186 1.15 13.97 -30.52
N ARG A 187 0.74 13.83 -29.25
CA ARG A 187 -0.62 14.09 -28.80
C ARG A 187 -0.60 15.00 -27.59
N LEU A 188 -1.34 16.09 -27.68
CA LEU A 188 -1.63 16.96 -26.56
C LEU A 188 -2.61 16.28 -25.61
N LEU A 189 -2.12 15.87 -24.44
CA LEU A 189 -2.92 15.40 -23.32
C LEU A 189 -3.22 16.57 -22.40
N VAL A 190 -4.48 16.77 -22.08
CA VAL A 190 -4.94 17.79 -21.14
C VAL A 190 -5.17 17.21 -19.75
N GLN A 191 -5.34 18.06 -18.74
CA GLN A 191 -5.68 17.69 -17.35
C GLN A 191 -6.65 16.50 -17.26
N ARG A 192 -7.77 16.58 -17.98
CA ARG A 192 -8.83 15.57 -17.94
C ARG A 192 -8.38 14.20 -18.43
N ASP A 193 -7.50 14.15 -19.44
CA ASP A 193 -6.95 12.91 -19.96
C ASP A 193 -6.08 12.21 -18.90
N LEU A 194 -5.32 13.00 -18.15
CA LEU A 194 -4.43 12.50 -17.10
C LEU A 194 -5.22 12.04 -15.87
N GLU A 195 -6.31 12.74 -15.52
CA GLU A 195 -7.24 12.31 -14.45
C GLU A 195 -7.87 10.94 -14.76
N VAL A 196 -8.30 10.73 -16.00
CA VAL A 196 -8.83 9.46 -16.49
C VAL A 196 -7.79 8.34 -16.32
N MET A 197 -6.55 8.60 -16.72
CA MET A 197 -5.45 7.66 -16.55
C MET A 197 -5.19 7.32 -15.07
N ILE A 198 -5.17 8.32 -14.18
CA ILE A 198 -5.00 8.10 -12.74
C ILE A 198 -6.14 7.27 -12.16
N TRP A 199 -7.39 7.57 -12.55
CA TRP A 199 -8.53 6.78 -12.12
C TRP A 199 -8.43 5.33 -12.60
N PHE A 200 -8.00 5.11 -13.86
CA PHE A 200 -7.73 3.78 -14.38
C PHE A 200 -6.73 3.05 -13.48
N PHE A 201 -5.61 3.68 -13.14
CA PHE A 201 -4.60 3.05 -12.29
C PHE A 201 -5.06 2.79 -10.85
N ARG A 202 -5.85 3.69 -10.27
CA ARG A 202 -6.49 3.46 -8.96
C ARG A 202 -7.34 2.19 -9.00
N LYS A 203 -8.14 1.97 -10.04
CA LYS A 203 -8.90 0.72 -10.22
C LYS A 203 -8.00 -0.46 -10.53
N TRP A 204 -6.98 -0.27 -11.37
CA TRP A 204 -6.03 -1.31 -11.76
C TRP A 204 -5.37 -1.94 -10.53
N PHE A 205 -4.70 -1.13 -9.71
CA PHE A 205 -3.98 -1.61 -8.54
C PHE A 205 -4.91 -2.04 -7.42
N ASN A 206 -6.11 -1.47 -7.29
CA ASN A 206 -7.03 -1.85 -6.22
C ASN A 206 -7.72 -3.20 -6.47
N ILE A 207 -8.22 -3.44 -7.68
CA ILE A 207 -9.15 -4.55 -7.93
C ILE A 207 -8.83 -5.41 -9.17
N LEU A 208 -8.05 -4.94 -10.14
CA LEU A 208 -7.79 -5.70 -11.37
C LEU A 208 -6.49 -6.50 -11.32
N GLN A 209 -5.39 -5.86 -10.92
CA GLN A 209 -4.07 -6.50 -10.84
C GLN A 209 -4.05 -7.72 -9.91
N PRO A 210 -4.70 -7.71 -8.73
CA PRO A 210 -4.70 -8.86 -7.82
C PRO A 210 -5.39 -10.11 -8.36
N LEU A 211 -6.22 -9.96 -9.40
CA LEU A 211 -6.93 -11.09 -9.98
C LEU A 211 -5.98 -11.94 -10.81
N GLY A 212 -5.73 -13.17 -10.35
CA GLY A 212 -4.86 -14.11 -11.05
C GLY A 212 -5.43 -14.66 -12.37
N ARG A 213 -6.75 -14.54 -12.61
CA ARG A 213 -7.40 -15.04 -13.84
C ARG A 213 -7.79 -13.90 -14.76
N GLU A 214 -7.29 -13.96 -16.00
CA GLU A 214 -7.54 -12.94 -17.03
C GLU A 214 -9.04 -12.75 -17.32
N LYS A 215 -9.82 -13.84 -17.39
CA LYS A 215 -11.28 -13.78 -17.58
C LYS A 215 -11.97 -13.01 -16.45
N SER A 216 -11.53 -13.20 -15.20
CA SER A 216 -12.08 -12.48 -14.05
C SER A 216 -11.72 -11.00 -14.10
N ARG A 217 -10.48 -10.68 -14.51
CA ARG A 217 -10.02 -9.30 -14.69
C ARG A 217 -10.84 -8.57 -15.74
N ASN A 218 -11.03 -9.16 -16.93
CA ASN A 218 -11.85 -8.57 -18.01
C ASN A 218 -13.28 -8.32 -17.56
N LYS A 219 -13.94 -9.32 -16.95
CA LYS A 219 -15.30 -9.18 -16.44
C LYS A 219 -15.44 -8.04 -15.41
N LEU A 220 -14.45 -7.90 -14.52
CA LEU A 220 -14.48 -6.84 -13.52
C LEU A 220 -14.17 -5.46 -14.12
N ALA A 221 -13.24 -5.39 -15.08
CA ALA A 221 -12.95 -4.18 -15.83
C ALA A 221 -14.20 -3.66 -16.55
N GLU A 222 -14.90 -4.52 -17.31
CA GLU A 222 -16.16 -4.21 -17.99
C GLU A 222 -17.23 -3.68 -17.03
N LYS A 223 -17.39 -4.32 -15.85
CA LYS A 223 -18.33 -3.88 -14.82
C LYS A 223 -18.04 -2.44 -14.33
N HIS A 224 -16.79 -2.02 -14.40
CA HIS A 224 -16.35 -0.67 -14.03
C HIS A 224 -16.14 0.24 -15.25
N GLY A 225 -16.57 -0.15 -16.45
CA GLY A 225 -16.39 0.65 -17.68
C GLY A 225 -14.93 0.73 -18.16
N LEU A 226 -14.03 -0.07 -17.62
CA LEU A 226 -12.60 -0.05 -17.98
C LEU A 226 -12.35 -0.96 -19.18
N ALA A 227 -11.52 -0.52 -20.13
CA ALA A 227 -11.00 -1.39 -21.17
C ALA A 227 -9.55 -1.77 -20.84
N ILE A 228 -9.30 -3.06 -20.59
CA ILE A 228 -7.96 -3.55 -20.20
C ILE A 228 -6.89 -3.19 -21.23
N ILE A 229 -7.27 -3.13 -22.51
CA ILE A 229 -6.35 -2.76 -23.59
C ILE A 229 -5.79 -1.33 -23.44
N GLU A 230 -6.45 -0.45 -22.67
CA GLU A 230 -5.95 0.89 -22.35
C GLU A 230 -4.78 0.86 -21.35
N SER A 231 -4.56 -0.26 -20.64
CA SER A 231 -3.50 -0.38 -19.63
C SER A 231 -2.10 -0.09 -20.18
N VAL A 232 -1.80 -0.58 -21.39
CA VAL A 232 -0.49 -0.38 -22.04
C VAL A 232 -0.26 1.08 -22.40
N PRO A 233 -1.08 1.74 -23.24
CA PRO A 233 -0.87 3.15 -23.57
C PRO A 233 -0.92 4.07 -22.34
N PHE A 234 -1.81 3.80 -21.36
CA PHE A 234 -1.79 4.55 -20.11
C PHE A 234 -0.50 4.35 -19.31
N SER A 235 0.08 3.15 -19.32
CA SER A 235 1.35 2.91 -18.62
C SER A 235 2.52 3.64 -19.28
N GLU A 236 2.49 3.79 -20.60
CA GLU A 236 3.51 4.53 -21.37
C GLU A 236 3.40 6.03 -21.12
N ILE A 237 2.18 6.59 -21.08
CA ILE A 237 1.94 7.99 -20.69
C ILE A 237 2.41 8.24 -19.26
N ALA A 238 2.06 7.34 -18.34
CA ALA A 238 2.49 7.39 -16.95
C ALA A 238 4.03 7.37 -16.83
N LEU A 239 4.72 6.57 -17.65
CA LEU A 239 6.18 6.56 -17.69
C LEU A 239 6.75 7.91 -18.09
N ALA A 240 6.24 8.52 -19.17
CA ALA A 240 6.68 9.83 -19.64
C ALA A 240 6.46 10.93 -18.57
N ILE A 241 5.35 10.86 -17.82
CA ILE A 241 5.10 11.79 -16.69
C ILE A 241 6.14 11.59 -15.58
N LEU A 242 6.46 10.34 -15.21
CA LEU A 242 7.45 10.06 -14.19
C LEU A 242 8.86 10.52 -14.62
N GLU A 243 9.20 10.39 -15.90
CA GLU A 243 10.44 10.92 -16.48
C GLU A 243 10.49 12.45 -16.34
N GLN A 244 9.42 13.16 -16.68
CA GLN A 244 9.34 14.61 -16.47
C GLN A 244 9.47 15.01 -14.98
N ILE A 245 8.83 14.25 -14.07
CA ILE A 245 8.99 14.48 -12.62
C ILE A 245 10.46 14.30 -12.21
N SER A 246 11.14 13.28 -12.74
CA SER A 246 12.56 13.04 -12.49
C SER A 246 13.45 14.15 -13.02
N GLU A 247 13.22 14.61 -14.24
CA GLU A 247 13.95 15.74 -14.85
C GLU A 247 13.76 17.04 -14.05
N ARG A 248 12.53 17.32 -13.60
CA ARG A 248 12.26 18.47 -12.74
C ARG A 248 12.99 18.36 -11.40
N ALA A 249 12.97 17.18 -10.77
CA ALA A 249 13.70 16.95 -9.52
C ALA A 249 15.21 17.13 -9.71
N LEU A 250 15.78 16.66 -10.83
CA LEU A 250 17.18 16.90 -11.18
C LEU A 250 17.49 18.39 -11.30
N ALA A 251 16.65 19.13 -12.04
CA ALA A 251 16.85 20.56 -12.27
C ALA A 251 16.71 21.39 -10.98
N GLN A 252 15.81 21.00 -10.08
CA GLN A 252 15.50 21.76 -8.85
C GLN A 252 16.41 21.41 -7.67
N HIS A 253 16.81 20.15 -7.55
CA HIS A 253 17.49 19.63 -6.35
C HIS A 253 18.88 19.05 -6.63
N GLY A 254 19.23 18.84 -7.90
CA GLY A 254 20.49 18.22 -8.31
C GLY A 254 20.49 16.70 -8.17
N ASN A 255 21.51 16.07 -8.77
CA ASN A 255 21.60 14.62 -8.92
C ASN A 255 21.89 13.85 -7.62
N ALA A 256 22.42 14.53 -6.60
CA ALA A 256 22.72 13.92 -5.30
C ALA A 256 21.54 13.99 -4.32
N SER A 257 20.41 14.60 -4.72
CA SER A 257 19.24 14.76 -3.85
C SER A 257 18.45 13.46 -3.65
N ALA A 258 17.82 13.34 -2.48
CA ALA A 258 16.89 12.24 -2.20
C ALA A 258 15.66 12.32 -3.12
N GLU A 259 15.21 13.52 -3.47
CA GLU A 259 14.10 13.79 -4.37
C GLU A 259 14.37 13.23 -5.77
N TYR A 260 15.53 13.52 -6.35
CA TYR A 260 15.91 12.99 -7.66
C TYR A 260 16.10 11.47 -7.63
N SER A 261 16.77 10.94 -6.59
CA SER A 261 16.93 9.49 -6.44
C SER A 261 15.57 8.79 -6.35
N HIS A 262 14.64 9.33 -5.58
CA HIS A 262 13.29 8.80 -5.45
C HIS A 262 12.51 8.84 -6.78
N ALA A 263 12.56 9.97 -7.49
CA ALA A 263 11.91 10.11 -8.80
C ALA A 263 12.50 9.14 -9.84
N THR A 264 13.82 8.97 -9.85
CA THR A 264 14.50 8.02 -10.75
C THR A 264 14.14 6.57 -10.42
N ASN A 265 14.03 6.22 -9.13
CA ASN A 265 13.58 4.89 -8.71
C ASN A 265 12.13 4.62 -9.16
N ASN A 266 11.26 5.64 -9.11
CA ASN A 266 9.90 5.51 -9.63
C ASN A 266 9.89 5.23 -11.15
N VAL A 267 10.74 5.89 -11.93
CA VAL A 267 10.91 5.63 -13.38
C VAL A 267 11.37 4.19 -13.62
N GLY A 268 12.37 3.73 -12.88
CA GLY A 268 12.88 2.35 -12.99
C GLY A 268 11.82 1.31 -12.64
N TYR A 269 11.07 1.52 -11.55
CA TYR A 269 9.96 0.66 -11.15
C TYR A 269 8.87 0.60 -12.23
N TRP A 270 8.48 1.77 -12.76
CA TRP A 270 7.38 1.86 -13.70
C TRP A 270 7.73 1.30 -15.09
N ASN A 271 9.00 1.37 -15.49
CA ASN A 271 9.49 0.63 -16.66
C ASN A 271 9.21 -0.88 -16.56
N ASN A 272 9.34 -1.47 -15.38
CA ASN A 272 9.00 -2.89 -15.18
C ASN A 272 7.48 -3.13 -15.29
N VAL A 273 6.66 -2.19 -14.83
CA VAL A 273 5.19 -2.23 -15.00
C VAL A 273 4.82 -2.20 -16.49
N VAL A 274 5.39 -1.27 -17.26
CA VAL A 274 5.18 -1.17 -18.72
C VAL A 274 5.60 -2.47 -19.41
N ALA A 275 6.75 -3.03 -19.03
CA ALA A 275 7.25 -4.29 -19.61
C ALA A 275 6.31 -5.48 -19.31
N ASP A 276 5.79 -5.60 -18.09
CA ASP A 276 4.80 -6.64 -17.74
C ASP A 276 3.50 -6.49 -18.55
N LEU A 277 2.96 -5.26 -18.62
CA LEU A 277 1.74 -4.98 -19.36
C LEU A 277 1.90 -5.24 -20.85
N ARG A 278 3.01 -4.80 -21.47
CA ARG A 278 3.31 -5.09 -22.88
C ARG A 278 3.48 -6.58 -23.15
N LYS A 279 4.14 -7.31 -22.25
CA LYS A 279 4.28 -8.76 -22.35
C LYS A 279 2.90 -9.45 -22.33
N ARG A 280 1.98 -8.95 -21.51
CA ARG A 280 0.65 -9.54 -21.32
C ARG A 280 -0.35 -9.17 -22.41
N TYR A 281 -0.36 -7.91 -22.85
CA TYR A 281 -1.39 -7.36 -23.72
C TYR A 281 -0.89 -6.96 -25.12
N GLY A 282 0.38 -7.19 -25.40
CA GLY A 282 1.03 -6.77 -26.63
C GLY A 282 1.48 -5.31 -26.59
N PRO A 283 2.12 -4.84 -27.66
CA PRO A 283 2.47 -3.43 -27.78
C PRO A 283 1.19 -2.57 -27.80
N SER A 284 1.38 -1.28 -27.55
CA SER A 284 0.31 -0.30 -27.71
C SER A 284 -0.28 -0.41 -29.12
N SER A 285 -1.50 -0.96 -29.19
CA SER A 285 -2.24 -1.24 -30.44
C SER A 285 -3.51 -0.40 -30.53
N VAL A 286 -3.84 0.33 -29.46
CA VAL A 286 -4.94 1.29 -29.42
C VAL A 286 -4.32 2.68 -29.51
N TRP A 287 -4.33 3.20 -30.72
CA TRP A 287 -4.24 4.63 -30.92
C TRP A 287 -5.33 5.27 -30.06
N LEU A 288 -4.89 6.05 -29.09
CA LEU A 288 -5.76 6.81 -28.19
C LEU A 288 -6.42 7.95 -28.96
N GLU A 289 -7.18 7.67 -30.03
CA GLU A 289 -7.98 8.68 -30.72
C GLU A 289 -9.03 9.29 -29.76
N ARG A 290 -9.27 8.66 -28.59
CA ARG A 290 -10.30 9.06 -27.62
C ARG A 290 -9.88 8.87 -26.15
N VAL A 291 -8.71 9.36 -25.70
CA VAL A 291 -8.76 9.92 -24.32
C VAL A 291 -9.50 11.23 -24.51
N ASN A 292 -10.82 11.15 -24.38
CA ASN A 292 -11.72 12.21 -24.77
C ASN A 292 -12.06 12.93 -23.47
N ALA A 293 -11.81 14.24 -23.40
CA ALA A 293 -12.26 15.06 -22.28
C ALA A 293 -13.78 14.94 -22.01
N LEU A 294 -14.52 14.34 -22.96
CA LEU A 294 -15.96 14.04 -22.94
C LEU A 294 -16.32 12.58 -22.63
N ASP A 295 -15.39 11.75 -22.14
CA ASP A 295 -15.67 10.33 -21.89
C ASP A 295 -16.73 10.15 -20.76
N PRO A 296 -17.92 9.57 -21.08
CA PRO A 296 -19.04 9.46 -20.15
C PRO A 296 -18.81 8.45 -19.02
N ARG A 297 -17.74 7.64 -19.06
CA ARG A 297 -17.38 6.73 -17.96
C ARG A 297 -16.97 7.45 -16.68
N PHE A 298 -16.74 8.76 -16.74
CA PHE A 298 -16.07 9.53 -15.69
C PHE A 298 -16.90 10.70 -15.15
N THR A 299 -18.24 10.63 -15.23
CA THR A 299 -19.15 11.67 -14.72
C THR A 299 -19.35 11.65 -13.19
N GLU A 300 -18.60 10.85 -12.44
CA GLU A 300 -18.70 10.71 -10.98
C GLU A 300 -17.34 10.78 -10.27
#